data_AF-A0A925VF93-F1
#
_entry.id   AF-A0A925VF93-F1
#
_cell.length_a   1.000
_cell.length_b   1.000
_cell.length_c   1.000
_cell.angle_alpha   90.00
_cell.angle_beta   90.00
_cell.angle_gamma   90.00
#
_symmetry.space_group_name_H-M   'P 1'
#
loop_
_entity.id
_entity.type
_entity.pdbx_description
1 polymer ?
#
loop_
_entity_poly.entity_id
_entity_poly.type
_entity_poly.pdbx_seq_one_letter_code
_entity_poly.pdbx_strand_id
1 'polypeptide(L)'
;DEPGTQLLGEAGDTEPLNHRILPMTVRAFAWQHLAIDSEQPLEAADWLSIPTQALRSVTTGAVHHDGVGELTALRERLTWYPHDVWLYLLAGAWQRIGQEEHLMPRAGYVGDELGAALIGSRLVRDVMSLCFLIEHQYAPYPKWFGSAFAQLPCAAALTPPLWRAQQAGDWQARMAALAKAYEHVARMHNALGLTEPLPERVAPFHGRPFQVIDGGRFAQALLARIADPTMARIAARRPIGGIDQWSDSTDLRSWHEWRPQVRAFYAQQDQPRFDKPNG
;
A
#
# COMPACT_ATOMS: atom_id res chain seq x y z
N ASP A 1 -3.04 32.16 -5.18
CA ASP A 1 -3.19 30.91 -5.94
C ASP A 1 -2.47 29.77 -5.24
N GLU A 2 -3.19 29.02 -4.40
CA GLU A 2 -2.74 27.70 -3.94
C GLU A 2 -3.16 26.66 -4.98
N PRO A 3 -2.23 25.85 -5.52
CA PRO A 3 -2.59 24.72 -6.36
C PRO A 3 -3.29 23.66 -5.50
N GLY A 4 -4.62 23.57 -5.63
CA GLY A 4 -5.45 22.56 -4.97
C GLY A 4 -6.71 23.07 -4.29
N THR A 5 -6.88 24.39 -4.19
CA THR A 5 -8.09 25.02 -3.66
C THR A 5 -8.64 25.98 -4.72
N GLN A 6 -9.59 25.52 -5.54
CA GLN A 6 -10.38 26.47 -6.33
C GLN A 6 -11.46 27.05 -5.42
N LEU A 7 -11.31 28.34 -5.11
CA LEU A 7 -12.30 29.16 -4.43
C LEU A 7 -13.63 29.12 -5.20
N LEU A 8 -14.75 29.14 -4.49
CA LEU A 8 -16.03 29.48 -5.11
C LEU A 8 -15.87 30.87 -5.72
N GLY A 9 -15.95 30.96 -7.05
CA GLY A 9 -15.95 32.25 -7.72
C GLY A 9 -17.11 33.09 -7.22
N GLU A 10 -16.87 34.37 -6.94
CA GLU A 10 -17.98 35.32 -6.78
C GLU A 10 -18.79 35.30 -8.08
N ALA A 11 -20.12 35.19 -7.95
CA ALA A 11 -21.00 35.17 -9.10
C ALA A 11 -20.95 36.53 -9.81
N GLY A 12 -20.11 36.65 -10.84
CA GLY A 12 -20.26 37.69 -11.85
C GLY A 12 -21.46 37.33 -12.74
N ASP A 13 -22.27 38.33 -13.10
CA ASP A 13 -23.53 38.21 -13.85
C ASP A 13 -23.44 37.48 -15.24
N THR A 14 -22.26 37.03 -15.65
CA THR A 14 -22.00 36.53 -17.01
C THR A 14 -21.45 35.10 -17.10
N GLU A 15 -21.08 34.44 -15.99
CA GLU A 15 -20.64 33.04 -16.02
C GLU A 15 -21.60 32.12 -15.24
N PRO A 16 -21.93 30.92 -15.77
CA PRO A 16 -22.75 29.96 -15.03
C PRO A 16 -22.07 29.60 -13.71
N LEU A 17 -22.79 29.81 -12.61
CA LEU A 17 -22.34 29.50 -11.26
C LEU A 17 -22.02 28.01 -11.15
N ASN A 18 -20.74 27.66 -11.05
CA ASN A 18 -20.31 26.27 -10.90
C ASN A 18 -20.55 25.80 -9.45
N HIS A 19 -21.79 25.40 -9.18
CA HIS A 19 -22.25 24.97 -7.86
C HIS A 19 -21.62 23.64 -7.40
N ARG A 20 -20.89 22.93 -8.27
CA ARG A 20 -20.23 21.64 -7.99
C ARG A 20 -21.15 20.55 -7.42
N ILE A 21 -22.44 20.64 -7.72
CA ILE A 21 -23.41 19.57 -7.43
C ILE A 21 -23.51 18.73 -8.69
N LEU A 22 -23.05 17.49 -8.61
CA LEU A 22 -23.15 16.53 -9.72
C LEU A 22 -24.28 15.54 -9.41
N PRO A 23 -25.43 15.60 -10.11
CA PRO A 23 -26.48 14.62 -9.94
C PRO A 23 -26.03 13.30 -10.54
N MET A 24 -25.88 12.26 -9.72
CA MET A 24 -25.52 10.92 -10.17
C MET A 24 -26.09 9.85 -9.25
N THR A 25 -26.26 8.63 -9.77
CA THR A 25 -26.62 7.46 -8.96
C THR A 25 -25.41 6.96 -8.18
N VAL A 26 -25.62 6.16 -7.12
CA VAL A 26 -24.50 5.50 -6.40
C VAL A 26 -23.69 4.60 -7.32
N ARG A 27 -24.36 3.92 -8.27
CA ARG A 27 -23.68 3.11 -9.28
C ARG A 27 -22.79 3.94 -10.20
N ALA A 28 -23.26 5.10 -10.67
CA ALA A 28 -22.45 6.02 -11.48
C ALA A 28 -21.29 6.60 -10.67
N PHE A 29 -21.51 6.93 -9.40
CA PHE A 29 -20.46 7.38 -8.48
C PHE A 29 -19.36 6.32 -8.30
N ALA A 30 -19.75 5.07 -8.03
CA ALA A 30 -18.82 3.95 -7.88
C ALA A 30 -18.02 3.69 -9.16
N TRP A 31 -18.67 3.77 -10.33
CA TRP A 31 -17.99 3.68 -11.61
C TRP A 31 -16.96 4.81 -11.81
N GLN A 32 -17.34 6.06 -11.57
CA GLN A 32 -16.46 7.22 -11.78
C GLN A 32 -15.26 7.22 -10.81
N HIS A 33 -15.46 6.83 -9.55
CA HIS A 33 -14.42 6.92 -8.52
C HIS A 33 -13.57 5.66 -8.39
N LEU A 34 -14.12 4.49 -8.70
CA LEU A 34 -13.47 3.20 -8.48
C LEU A 34 -13.40 2.32 -9.74
N ALA A 35 -14.09 2.70 -10.83
CA ALA A 35 -14.30 1.86 -12.03
C ALA A 35 -14.79 0.45 -11.69
N ILE A 36 -15.79 0.37 -10.81
CA ILE A 36 -16.50 -0.86 -10.45
C ILE A 36 -17.99 -0.70 -10.72
N ASP A 37 -18.67 -1.83 -10.92
CA ASP A 37 -20.12 -1.89 -10.83
C ASP A 37 -20.51 -2.16 -9.36
N SER A 38 -21.19 -1.21 -8.72
CA SER A 38 -21.59 -1.35 -7.30
C SER A 38 -22.61 -2.45 -7.07
N GLU A 39 -23.28 -2.97 -8.11
CA GLU A 39 -24.24 -4.07 -7.98
C GLU A 39 -23.58 -5.46 -8.05
N GLN A 40 -22.32 -5.53 -8.48
CA GLN A 40 -21.58 -6.78 -8.61
C GLN A 40 -20.61 -6.98 -7.44
N PRO A 41 -20.39 -8.22 -6.96
CA PRO A 41 -19.33 -8.48 -5.99
C PRO A 41 -17.96 -8.15 -6.59
N LEU A 42 -17.02 -7.71 -5.75
CA LEU A 42 -15.65 -7.45 -6.18
C LEU A 42 -14.83 -8.73 -6.16
N GLU A 43 -14.13 -9.00 -7.26
CA GLU A 43 -13.17 -10.10 -7.32
C GLU A 43 -11.83 -9.69 -6.68
N ALA A 44 -10.98 -10.67 -6.38
CA ALA A 44 -9.60 -10.43 -5.92
C ALA A 44 -8.83 -9.44 -6.81
N ALA A 45 -8.94 -9.59 -8.13
CA ALA A 45 -8.30 -8.70 -9.10
C ALA A 45 -8.81 -7.26 -9.00
N ASP A 46 -10.08 -7.08 -8.64
CA ASP A 46 -10.66 -5.75 -8.47
C ASP A 46 -10.04 -5.04 -7.27
N TRP A 47 -9.90 -5.74 -6.13
CA TRP A 47 -9.29 -5.17 -4.94
C TRP A 47 -7.83 -4.78 -5.14
N LEU A 48 -7.06 -5.61 -5.85
CA LEU A 48 -5.63 -5.37 -6.09
C LEU A 48 -5.37 -4.27 -7.13
N SER A 49 -6.39 -3.90 -7.92
CA SER A 49 -6.30 -2.85 -8.94
C SER A 49 -6.86 -1.51 -8.50
N ILE A 50 -7.62 -1.43 -7.40
CA ILE A 50 -8.15 -0.15 -6.89
C ILE A 50 -7.09 0.51 -6.00
N PRO A 51 -6.70 1.76 -6.29
CA PRO A 51 -5.81 2.51 -5.43
C PRO A 51 -6.40 2.78 -4.04
N THR A 52 -5.58 2.65 -3.01
CA THR A 52 -5.94 2.88 -1.60
C THR A 52 -6.55 4.26 -1.34
N GLN A 53 -6.06 5.31 -2.00
CA GLN A 53 -6.64 6.65 -1.84
C GLN A 53 -8.08 6.73 -2.40
N ALA A 54 -8.42 5.94 -3.41
CA ALA A 54 -9.77 5.90 -3.97
C ALA A 54 -10.71 5.17 -3.01
N LEU A 55 -10.28 4.01 -2.47
CA LEU A 55 -10.99 3.29 -1.41
C LEU A 55 -11.21 4.18 -0.18
N ARG A 56 -10.17 4.88 0.27
CA ARG A 56 -10.25 5.83 1.39
C ARG A 56 -11.26 6.95 1.12
N SER A 57 -11.24 7.53 -0.08
CA SER A 57 -12.12 8.65 -0.43
C SER A 57 -13.60 8.25 -0.33
N VAL A 58 -13.95 7.05 -0.80
CA VAL A 58 -15.33 6.53 -0.71
C VAL A 58 -15.70 6.16 0.74
N THR A 59 -14.77 5.58 1.50
CA THR A 59 -15.05 5.02 2.84
C THR A 59 -14.95 6.02 3.99
N THR A 60 -14.38 7.20 3.79
CA THR A 60 -14.16 8.19 4.87
C THR A 60 -14.87 9.53 4.67
N GLY A 61 -15.44 9.78 3.49
CA GLY A 61 -16.21 11.01 3.22
C GLY A 61 -17.42 11.18 4.15
N ALA A 62 -17.73 12.44 4.49
CA ALA A 62 -18.94 12.77 5.24
C ALA A 62 -20.18 12.45 4.39
N VAL A 63 -21.17 11.78 4.99
CA VAL A 63 -22.49 11.52 4.37
C VAL A 63 -23.52 12.32 5.15
N HIS A 64 -24.14 13.28 4.47
CA HIS A 64 -25.14 14.15 5.07
C HIS A 64 -26.55 13.52 5.04
N HIS A 65 -26.84 12.73 4.01
CA HIS A 65 -28.11 12.02 3.87
C HIS A 65 -27.95 10.79 2.97
N ASP A 66 -28.50 9.64 3.38
CA ASP A 66 -28.58 8.40 2.59
C ASP A 66 -29.86 7.64 2.98
N GLY A 67 -31.03 8.14 2.54
CA GLY A 67 -32.31 7.56 2.92
C GLY A 67 -32.61 6.19 2.30
N VAL A 68 -31.98 5.87 1.16
CA VAL A 68 -32.15 4.58 0.46
C VAL A 68 -31.16 3.53 0.99
N GLY A 69 -29.98 3.95 1.45
CA GLY A 69 -28.96 3.07 2.04
C GLY A 69 -27.96 2.49 1.04
N GLU A 70 -28.05 2.84 -0.25
CA GLU A 70 -27.17 2.30 -1.30
C GLU A 70 -25.70 2.70 -1.07
N LEU A 71 -25.45 3.94 -0.65
CA LEU A 71 -24.08 4.42 -0.39
C LEU A 71 -23.51 3.78 0.87
N THR A 72 -24.34 3.62 1.91
CA THR A 72 -23.97 2.91 3.14
C THR A 72 -23.61 1.45 2.83
N ALA A 73 -24.44 0.74 2.08
CA ALA A 73 -24.17 -0.65 1.67
C ALA A 73 -22.87 -0.77 0.84
N LEU A 74 -22.59 0.19 -0.04
CA LEU A 74 -21.33 0.25 -0.78
C LEU A 74 -20.13 0.45 0.17
N ARG A 75 -20.22 1.38 1.13
CA ARG A 75 -19.15 1.65 2.10
C ARG A 75 -18.89 0.46 3.03
N GLU A 76 -19.93 -0.23 3.48
CA GLU A 76 -19.80 -1.44 4.29
C GLU A 76 -18.99 -2.51 3.54
N ARG A 77 -19.31 -2.75 2.26
CA ARG A 77 -18.55 -3.68 1.41
C ARG A 77 -17.10 -3.26 1.17
N LEU A 78 -16.81 -1.96 1.21
CA LEU A 78 -15.48 -1.41 1.00
C LEU A 78 -14.72 -1.15 2.30
N THR A 79 -15.31 -1.47 3.45
CA THR A 79 -14.75 -1.13 4.78
C THR A 79 -13.32 -1.66 4.93
N TRP A 80 -13.08 -2.90 4.49
CA TRP A 80 -11.74 -3.45 4.43
C TRP A 80 -11.61 -4.55 3.36
N TYR A 81 -10.37 -4.90 3.05
CA TYR A 81 -10.05 -6.01 2.15
C TYR A 81 -10.59 -7.35 2.65
N PRO A 82 -11.02 -8.25 1.75
CA PRO A 82 -11.19 -9.66 2.06
C PRO A 82 -9.90 -10.25 2.62
N HIS A 83 -10.00 -11.24 3.52
CA HIS A 83 -8.88 -11.76 4.29
C HIS A 83 -7.66 -12.14 3.43
N ASP A 84 -7.84 -12.95 2.39
CA ASP A 84 -6.72 -13.43 1.57
C ASP A 84 -6.13 -12.35 0.66
N VAL A 85 -6.91 -11.35 0.27
CA VAL A 85 -6.42 -10.15 -0.41
C VAL A 85 -5.52 -9.37 0.54
N TRP A 86 -5.94 -9.20 1.80
CA TRP A 86 -5.14 -8.55 2.83
C TRP A 86 -3.84 -9.29 3.13
N LEU A 87 -3.88 -10.62 3.26
CA LEU A 87 -2.68 -11.46 3.41
C LEU A 87 -1.68 -11.25 2.26
N TYR A 88 -2.19 -11.21 1.01
CA TYR A 88 -1.35 -10.96 -0.16
C TYR A 88 -0.74 -9.55 -0.17
N LEU A 89 -1.50 -8.52 0.21
CA LEU A 89 -1.00 -7.14 0.31
C LEU A 89 0.06 -6.99 1.41
N LEU A 90 -0.16 -7.60 2.58
CA LEU A 90 0.84 -7.68 3.65
C LEU A 90 2.11 -8.39 3.16
N ALA A 91 1.95 -9.51 2.46
CA ALA A 91 3.07 -10.26 1.89
C ALA A 91 3.84 -9.43 0.86
N GLY A 92 3.14 -8.67 0.01
CA GLY A 92 3.75 -7.74 -0.94
C GLY A 92 4.58 -6.66 -0.25
N ALA A 93 4.07 -6.08 0.84
CA ALA A 93 4.80 -5.06 1.61
C ALA A 93 6.07 -5.64 2.26
N TRP A 94 5.94 -6.80 2.91
CA TRP A 94 7.08 -7.50 3.50
C TRP A 94 8.11 -7.94 2.45
N GLN A 95 7.66 -8.39 1.28
CA GLN A 95 8.52 -8.79 0.18
C GLN A 95 9.36 -7.62 -0.34
N ARG A 96 8.76 -6.42 -0.46
CA ARG A 96 9.47 -5.19 -0.85
C ARG A 96 10.56 -4.83 0.16
N ILE A 97 10.24 -4.88 1.46
CA ILE A 97 11.24 -4.68 2.53
C ILE A 97 12.38 -5.70 2.39
N GLY A 98 12.06 -7.00 2.28
CA GLY A 98 13.06 -8.06 2.16
C GLY A 98 13.96 -7.94 0.93
N GLN A 99 13.44 -7.42 -0.18
CA GLN A 99 14.20 -7.20 -1.41
C GLN A 99 15.22 -6.07 -1.29
N GLU A 100 14.99 -5.09 -0.41
CA GLU A 100 15.82 -3.87 -0.35
C GLU A 100 16.59 -3.67 0.95
N GLU A 101 16.16 -4.27 2.07
CA GLU A 101 16.74 -4.05 3.40
C GLU A 101 18.25 -4.35 3.47
N HIS A 102 18.71 -5.31 2.67
CA HIS A 102 20.11 -5.66 2.54
C HIS A 102 20.85 -4.81 1.49
N LEU A 103 20.14 -4.18 0.55
CA LEU A 103 20.74 -3.36 -0.51
C LEU A 103 21.16 -1.98 0.01
N MET A 104 20.35 -1.35 0.87
CA MET A 104 20.64 -0.04 1.45
C MET A 104 22.04 0.02 2.11
N PRO A 105 22.37 -0.85 3.09
CA PRO A 105 23.67 -0.79 3.73
C PRO A 105 24.81 -1.30 2.83
N ARG A 106 24.50 -2.11 1.80
CA ARG A 106 25.50 -2.55 0.80
C ARG A 106 25.93 -1.42 -0.13
N ALA A 107 25.01 -0.55 -0.54
CA ALA A 107 25.34 0.64 -1.31
C ALA A 107 26.25 1.57 -0.49
N GLY A 108 25.88 1.85 0.76
CA GLY A 108 26.69 2.67 1.64
C GLY A 108 28.06 2.05 1.96
N TYR A 109 28.14 0.72 2.10
CA TYR A 109 29.40 0.01 2.34
C TYR A 109 30.44 0.21 1.22
N VAL A 110 30.00 0.38 -0.03
CA VAL A 110 30.89 0.68 -1.17
C VAL A 110 31.09 2.18 -1.41
N GLY A 111 30.62 3.04 -0.48
CA GLY A 111 30.76 4.49 -0.55
C GLY A 111 29.65 5.21 -1.32
N ASP A 112 28.62 4.50 -1.80
CA ASP A 112 27.46 5.10 -2.47
C ASP A 112 26.39 5.51 -1.46
N GLU A 113 26.64 6.64 -0.79
CA GLU A 113 25.72 7.17 0.22
C GLU A 113 24.42 7.71 -0.40
N LEU A 114 24.47 8.27 -1.61
CA LEU A 114 23.27 8.72 -2.32
C LEU A 114 22.36 7.53 -2.64
N GLY A 115 22.91 6.44 -3.18
CA GLY A 115 22.18 5.20 -3.41
C GLY A 115 21.62 4.61 -2.12
N ALA A 116 22.41 4.61 -1.04
CA ALA A 116 21.92 4.17 0.27
C ALA A 116 20.75 5.04 0.77
N ALA A 117 20.80 6.36 0.61
CA ALA A 117 19.72 7.27 1.00
C ALA A 117 18.44 7.06 0.17
N LEU A 118 18.57 6.83 -1.14
CA LEU A 118 17.44 6.52 -2.02
C LEU A 118 16.74 5.22 -1.63
N ILE A 119 17.51 4.14 -1.40
CA ILE A 119 16.96 2.85 -0.96
C ILE A 119 16.35 2.99 0.45
N GLY A 120 17.04 3.68 1.35
CA GLY A 120 16.54 3.95 2.70
C GLY A 120 15.20 4.68 2.73
N SER A 121 15.01 5.67 1.86
CA SER A 121 13.74 6.39 1.74
C SER A 121 12.60 5.49 1.25
N ARG A 122 12.89 4.55 0.33
CA ARG A 122 11.91 3.55 -0.12
C ARG A 122 11.55 2.57 1.00
N LEU A 123 12.52 2.13 1.80
CA LEU A 123 12.28 1.29 2.98
C LEU A 123 11.44 2.01 4.05
N VAL A 124 11.69 3.30 4.30
CA VAL A 124 10.85 4.12 5.19
C VAL A 124 9.40 4.13 4.70
N ARG A 125 9.19 4.39 3.41
CA ARG A 125 7.85 4.36 2.80
C ARG A 125 7.20 2.99 2.93
N ASP A 126 7.92 1.91 2.62
CA ASP A 126 7.39 0.55 2.67
C ASP A 126 7.00 0.12 4.09
N VAL A 127 7.79 0.53 5.10
CA VAL A 127 7.43 0.33 6.51
C VAL A 127 6.16 1.09 6.89
N MET A 128 6.04 2.36 6.51
CA MET A 128 4.83 3.15 6.77
C MET A 128 3.59 2.55 6.09
N SER A 129 3.72 2.12 4.83
CA SER A 129 2.65 1.46 4.07
C SER A 129 2.24 0.13 4.70
N LEU A 130 3.18 -0.64 5.24
CA LEU A 130 2.88 -1.85 5.99
C LEU A 130 2.09 -1.56 7.27
N CYS A 131 2.38 -0.46 7.97
CA CYS A 131 1.62 -0.07 9.16
C CYS A 131 0.16 0.26 8.84
N PHE A 132 -0.11 0.96 7.72
CA PHE A 132 -1.47 1.19 7.24
C PHE A 132 -2.23 -0.13 7.03
N LEU A 133 -1.59 -1.14 6.43
CA LEU A 133 -2.19 -2.46 6.24
C LEU A 133 -2.42 -3.20 7.57
N ILE A 134 -1.46 -3.17 8.50
CA ILE A 134 -1.59 -3.83 9.81
C ILE A 134 -2.74 -3.22 10.62
N GLU A 135 -2.87 -1.90 10.60
CA GLU A 135 -3.88 -1.18 11.38
C GLU A 135 -5.22 -0.97 10.65
N HIS A 136 -5.45 -1.70 9.56
CA HIS A 136 -6.71 -1.69 8.82
C HIS A 136 -7.14 -0.30 8.33
N GLN A 137 -6.18 0.49 7.82
CA GLN A 137 -6.43 1.82 7.27
C GLN A 137 -5.92 1.94 5.84
N TYR A 138 -6.76 2.44 4.92
CA TYR A 138 -6.31 2.78 3.58
C TYR A 138 -5.38 4.00 3.61
N ALA A 139 -4.20 3.88 2.99
CA ALA A 139 -3.29 5.01 2.83
C ALA A 139 -3.95 6.13 2.00
N PRO A 140 -3.70 7.42 2.31
CA PRO A 140 -4.28 8.53 1.58
C PRO A 140 -3.44 8.87 0.34
N TYR A 141 -3.90 9.89 -0.41
CA TYR A 141 -3.11 10.55 -1.43
C TYR A 141 -1.73 11.00 -0.88
N PRO A 142 -0.62 10.89 -1.66
CA PRO A 142 0.76 11.04 -1.14
C PRO A 142 1.04 12.32 -0.35
N LYS A 143 0.40 13.44 -0.69
CA LYS A 143 0.59 14.71 0.04
C LYS A 143 0.19 14.64 1.52
N TRP A 144 -0.73 13.73 1.86
CA TRP A 144 -1.23 13.52 3.22
C TRP A 144 -0.64 12.29 3.90
N PHE A 145 0.29 11.58 3.25
CA PHE A 145 0.78 10.29 3.72
C PHE A 145 1.40 10.38 5.12
N GLY A 146 2.29 11.34 5.35
CA GLY A 146 2.89 11.58 6.67
C GLY A 146 1.87 12.01 7.73
N SER A 147 0.96 12.92 7.38
CA SER A 147 -0.08 13.40 8.32
C SER A 147 -1.06 12.29 8.71
N ALA A 148 -1.43 11.41 7.78
CA ALA A 148 -2.26 10.25 8.09
C ALA A 148 -1.49 9.18 8.87
N PHE A 149 -0.21 8.96 8.55
CA PHE A 149 0.63 8.04 9.32
C PHE A 149 0.72 8.48 10.78
N ALA A 150 0.83 9.79 11.04
CA ALA A 150 0.85 10.35 12.39
C ALA A 150 -0.42 10.07 13.22
N GLN A 151 -1.52 9.67 12.57
CA GLN A 151 -2.80 9.32 13.23
C GLN A 151 -2.92 7.81 13.54
N LEU A 152 -1.99 6.99 13.06
CA LEU A 152 -1.94 5.56 13.36
C LEU A 152 -1.56 5.32 14.83
N PRO A 153 -2.22 4.40 15.56
CA PRO A 153 -1.77 3.92 16.88
C PRO A 153 -0.25 3.68 17.02
N CYS A 154 0.41 3.08 16.03
CA CYS A 154 1.85 2.81 16.02
C CYS A 154 2.74 4.04 15.85
N ALA A 155 2.18 5.19 15.45
CA ALA A 155 2.95 6.34 14.99
C ALA A 155 3.91 6.88 16.05
N ALA A 156 3.50 6.92 17.32
CA ALA A 156 4.32 7.40 18.41
C ALA A 156 5.62 6.58 18.57
N ALA A 157 5.56 5.27 18.32
CA ALA A 157 6.71 4.38 18.42
C ALA A 157 7.56 4.37 17.15
N LEU A 158 6.95 4.50 15.97
CA LEU A 158 7.63 4.35 14.67
C LEU A 158 8.11 5.67 14.06
N THR A 159 7.46 6.81 14.34
CA THR A 159 7.89 8.10 13.78
C THR A 159 9.34 8.43 14.14
N PRO A 160 9.81 8.28 15.40
CA PRO A 160 11.20 8.58 15.74
C PRO A 160 12.26 7.77 14.96
N PRO A 161 12.21 6.42 14.91
CA PRO A 161 13.19 5.66 14.11
C PRO A 161 13.06 5.91 12.60
N LEU A 162 11.85 6.06 12.06
CA LEU A 162 11.66 6.35 10.64
C LEU A 162 12.21 7.72 10.24
N TRP A 163 11.98 8.74 11.06
CA TRP A 163 12.53 10.07 10.83
C TRP A 163 14.06 10.09 10.94
N ARG A 164 14.64 9.38 11.91
CA ARG A 164 16.10 9.21 12.00
C ARG A 164 16.68 8.51 10.77
N ALA A 165 16.02 7.47 10.27
CA ALA A 165 16.46 6.80 9.04
C ALA A 165 16.41 7.75 7.83
N GLN A 166 15.34 8.54 7.71
CA GLN A 166 15.17 9.50 6.62
C GLN A 166 16.22 10.63 6.63
N GLN A 167 16.63 11.07 7.82
CA GLN A 167 17.56 12.19 8.01
C GLN A 167 19.02 11.77 8.22
N ALA A 168 19.31 10.46 8.26
CA ALA A 168 20.66 9.97 8.50
C ALA A 168 21.62 10.41 7.39
N GLY A 169 22.76 10.98 7.78
CA GLY A 169 23.83 11.40 6.87
C GLY A 169 24.76 10.28 6.42
N ASP A 170 24.69 9.12 7.07
CA ASP A 170 25.46 7.92 6.74
C ASP A 170 24.60 6.65 6.83
N TRP A 171 25.02 5.62 6.08
CA TRP A 171 24.30 4.36 6.00
C TRP A 171 24.26 3.58 7.31
N GLN A 172 25.24 3.72 8.20
CA GLN A 172 25.28 3.00 9.47
C GLN A 172 24.19 3.52 10.42
N ALA A 173 24.07 4.84 10.56
CA ALA A 173 23.01 5.49 11.32
C ALA A 173 21.63 5.15 10.74
N ARG A 174 21.52 5.13 9.40
CA ARG A 174 20.29 4.73 8.71
C ARG A 174 19.90 3.29 8.99
N MET A 175 20.86 2.37 8.90
CA MET A 175 20.66 0.94 9.18
C MET A 175 20.22 0.71 10.62
N ALA A 176 20.89 1.37 11.59
CA ALA A 176 20.53 1.25 13.00
C ALA A 176 19.11 1.76 13.28
N ALA A 177 18.70 2.85 12.64
CA ALA A 177 17.35 3.40 12.77
C ALA A 177 16.29 2.50 12.12
N LEU A 178 16.53 2.00 10.90
CA LEU A 178 15.64 1.06 10.22
C LEU A 178 15.49 -0.26 10.97
N ALA A 179 16.57 -0.78 11.56
CA ALA A 179 16.50 -1.98 12.40
C ALA A 179 15.47 -1.81 13.53
N LYS A 180 15.41 -0.65 14.19
CA LYS A 180 14.40 -0.39 15.24
C LYS A 180 12.98 -0.34 14.70
N ALA A 181 12.79 0.22 13.51
CA ALA A 181 11.49 0.22 12.85
C ALA A 181 11.07 -1.23 12.49
N TYR A 182 11.97 -2.02 11.91
CA TYR A 182 11.68 -3.41 11.54
C TYR A 182 11.34 -4.28 12.73
N GLU A 183 12.12 -4.21 13.82
CA GLU A 183 11.84 -4.96 15.04
C GLU A 183 10.44 -4.63 15.59
N HIS A 184 10.02 -3.37 15.52
CA HIS A 184 8.71 -2.94 15.98
C HIS A 184 7.58 -3.45 15.07
N VAL A 185 7.73 -3.34 13.75
CA VAL A 185 6.71 -3.86 12.82
C VAL A 185 6.63 -5.38 12.82
N ALA A 186 7.74 -6.09 13.07
CA ALA A 186 7.72 -7.54 13.25
C ALA A 186 6.87 -7.96 14.48
N ARG A 187 6.98 -7.23 15.60
CA ARG A 187 6.10 -7.42 16.77
C ARG A 187 4.63 -7.16 16.43
N MET A 188 4.36 -6.07 15.70
CA MET A 188 2.99 -5.75 15.26
C MET A 188 2.43 -6.86 14.38
N HIS A 189 3.22 -7.40 13.45
CA HIS A 189 2.84 -8.54 12.62
C HIS A 189 2.51 -9.78 13.45
N ASN A 190 3.39 -10.17 14.38
CA ASN A 190 3.15 -11.32 15.26
C ASN A 190 1.88 -11.15 16.10
N ALA A 191 1.60 -9.92 16.55
CA ALA A 191 0.39 -9.60 17.33
C ALA A 191 -0.91 -9.77 16.53
N LEU A 192 -0.87 -9.78 15.18
CA LEU A 192 -2.04 -10.07 14.35
C LEU A 192 -2.46 -11.55 14.39
N GLY A 193 -1.57 -12.46 14.80
CA GLY A 193 -1.88 -13.90 14.86
C GLY A 193 -2.17 -14.56 13.51
N LEU A 194 -1.71 -13.97 12.40
CA LEU A 194 -1.96 -14.47 11.05
C LEU A 194 -1.08 -15.68 10.67
N THR A 195 0.11 -15.74 11.26
CA THR A 195 1.14 -16.77 11.02
C THR A 195 1.62 -17.34 12.34
N GLU A 196 2.38 -18.43 12.31
CA GLU A 196 3.23 -18.80 13.45
C GLU A 196 4.17 -17.63 13.82
N PRO A 197 4.53 -17.46 15.10
CA PRO A 197 5.42 -16.39 15.53
C PRO A 197 6.77 -16.42 14.79
N LEU A 198 7.13 -15.30 14.18
CA LEU A 198 8.39 -15.13 13.46
C LEU A 198 9.42 -14.34 14.30
N PRO A 199 10.73 -14.44 14.00
CA PRO A 199 11.74 -13.66 14.71
C PRO A 199 11.50 -12.16 14.63
N GLU A 200 11.56 -11.48 15.77
CA GLU A 200 11.30 -10.04 15.90
C GLU A 200 12.57 -9.20 15.93
N ARG A 201 13.74 -9.84 15.87
CA ARG A 201 15.04 -9.19 15.95
C ARG A 201 15.73 -9.26 14.60
N VAL A 202 16.39 -8.16 14.24
CA VAL A 202 17.27 -8.14 13.07
C VAL A 202 18.47 -9.06 13.29
N ALA A 203 19.01 -9.58 12.20
CA ALA A 203 20.20 -10.42 12.19
C ALA A 203 21.15 -10.06 11.03
N PRO A 204 22.43 -10.45 11.12
CA PRO A 204 23.39 -10.31 10.02
C PRO A 204 22.95 -11.01 8.72
N PHE A 205 22.97 -10.30 7.59
CA PHE A 205 22.61 -10.84 6.28
C PHE A 205 23.68 -11.79 5.71
N HIS A 206 23.44 -13.10 5.83
CA HIS A 206 24.35 -14.16 5.34
C HIS A 206 25.78 -13.99 5.88
N GLY A 207 25.90 -13.71 7.18
CA GLY A 207 27.20 -13.50 7.85
C GLY A 207 27.84 -12.12 7.62
N ARG A 208 27.21 -11.23 6.83
CA ARG A 208 27.68 -9.85 6.61
C ARG A 208 27.11 -8.91 7.67
N PRO A 209 27.77 -7.78 7.99
CA PRO A 209 27.37 -6.89 9.09
C PRO A 209 26.08 -6.08 8.83
N PHE A 210 25.31 -6.43 7.81
CA PHE A 210 24.07 -5.76 7.42
C PHE A 210 22.89 -6.35 8.20
N GLN A 211 22.26 -5.53 9.03
CA GLN A 211 21.16 -5.95 9.89
C GLN A 211 19.84 -5.97 9.10
N VAL A 212 19.25 -7.15 8.96
CA VAL A 212 18.00 -7.39 8.22
C VAL A 212 16.98 -8.10 9.09
N ILE A 213 15.69 -7.81 8.87
CA ILE A 213 14.57 -8.50 9.52
C ILE A 213 14.13 -9.75 8.75
N ASP A 214 14.67 -9.97 7.55
CA ASP A 214 14.30 -11.08 6.66
C ASP A 214 12.82 -10.96 6.26
N GLY A 215 12.45 -9.81 5.66
CA GLY A 215 11.07 -9.53 5.24
C GLY A 215 10.50 -10.59 4.30
N GLY A 216 11.35 -11.29 3.54
CA GLY A 216 10.96 -12.42 2.70
C GLY A 216 10.32 -13.57 3.49
N ARG A 217 10.75 -13.80 4.74
CA ARG A 217 10.19 -14.83 5.62
C ARG A 217 8.76 -14.51 6.03
N PHE A 218 8.48 -13.25 6.37
CA PHE A 218 7.12 -12.79 6.68
C PHE A 218 6.21 -12.92 5.47
N ALA A 219 6.69 -12.51 4.29
CA ALA A 219 5.96 -12.67 3.04
C ALA A 219 5.62 -14.14 2.75
N GLN A 220 6.60 -15.04 2.86
CA GLN A 220 6.38 -16.47 2.63
C GLN A 220 5.38 -17.08 3.62
N ALA A 221 5.48 -16.71 4.90
CA ALA A 221 4.56 -17.20 5.93
C ALA A 221 3.12 -16.75 5.66
N LEU A 222 2.90 -15.50 5.23
CA LEU A 222 1.58 -14.98 4.87
C LEU A 222 1.00 -15.66 3.62
N LEU A 223 1.81 -15.82 2.56
CA LEU A 223 1.36 -16.47 1.33
C LEU A 223 0.94 -17.93 1.57
N ALA A 224 1.59 -18.63 2.49
CA ALA A 224 1.24 -20.00 2.87
C ALA A 224 -0.12 -20.12 3.60
N ARG A 225 -0.70 -19.00 4.03
CA ARG A 225 -2.01 -18.95 4.71
C ARG A 225 -3.17 -18.67 3.77
N ILE A 226 -2.90 -18.28 2.52
CA ILE A 226 -3.93 -18.05 1.50
C ILE A 226 -4.65 -19.37 1.18
N ALA A 227 -5.96 -19.37 1.30
CA ALA A 227 -6.83 -20.53 1.10
C ALA A 227 -7.78 -20.37 -0.11
N ASP A 228 -8.15 -19.14 -0.46
CA ASP A 228 -8.99 -18.84 -1.62
C ASP A 228 -8.29 -19.29 -2.91
N PRO A 229 -8.91 -20.14 -3.75
CA PRO A 229 -8.27 -20.67 -4.96
C PRO A 229 -7.89 -19.60 -5.99
N THR A 230 -8.61 -18.49 -6.04
CA THR A 230 -8.30 -17.39 -6.96
C THR A 230 -7.08 -16.62 -6.48
N MET A 231 -7.02 -16.28 -5.19
CA MET A 231 -5.85 -15.67 -4.57
C MET A 231 -4.64 -16.60 -4.59
N ALA A 232 -4.81 -17.90 -4.37
CA ALA A 232 -3.71 -18.88 -4.45
C ALA A 232 -3.06 -18.89 -5.84
N ARG A 233 -3.85 -18.77 -6.92
CA ARG A 233 -3.33 -18.65 -8.29
C ARG A 233 -2.55 -17.35 -8.51
N ILE A 234 -3.05 -16.22 -7.99
CA ILE A 234 -2.34 -14.93 -8.04
C ILE A 234 -1.01 -15.03 -7.26
N ALA A 235 -1.07 -15.60 -6.06
CA ALA A 235 0.05 -15.78 -5.13
C ALA A 235 1.09 -16.82 -5.58
N ALA A 236 0.75 -17.71 -6.53
CA ALA A 236 1.69 -18.68 -7.09
C ALA A 236 2.82 -18.03 -7.92
N ARG A 237 2.64 -16.76 -8.33
CA ARG A 237 3.66 -15.92 -8.95
C ARG A 237 4.43 -15.16 -7.86
N ARG A 238 5.57 -14.54 -8.20
CA ARG A 238 6.23 -13.62 -7.26
C ARG A 238 5.25 -12.49 -6.90
N PRO A 239 4.99 -12.21 -5.61
CA PRO A 239 3.97 -11.27 -5.21
C PRO A 239 4.40 -9.86 -5.61
N ILE A 240 3.64 -9.25 -6.53
CA ILE A 240 3.85 -7.86 -6.95
C ILE A 240 3.12 -6.87 -6.04
N GLY A 241 2.24 -7.35 -5.16
CA GLY A 241 1.38 -6.50 -4.34
C GLY A 241 0.17 -5.93 -5.10
N GLY A 242 -0.50 -4.93 -4.52
CA GLY A 242 -1.54 -4.12 -5.18
C GLY A 242 -0.95 -2.92 -5.94
N ILE A 243 -1.77 -2.17 -6.69
CA ILE A 243 -1.31 -1.06 -7.55
C ILE A 243 -0.38 -0.06 -6.84
N ASP A 244 -0.69 0.32 -5.60
CA ASP A 244 0.12 1.27 -4.81
C ASP A 244 1.49 0.71 -4.38
N GLN A 245 1.69 -0.61 -4.45
CA GLN A 245 2.94 -1.25 -4.04
C GLN A 245 3.95 -1.36 -5.18
N TRP A 246 3.51 -1.27 -6.44
CA TRP A 246 4.41 -1.36 -7.60
C TRP A 246 4.39 -0.12 -8.50
N SER A 247 3.48 0.82 -8.28
CA SER A 247 3.44 2.08 -9.04
C SER A 247 3.20 3.29 -8.14
N ASP A 248 4.04 4.30 -8.32
CA ASP A 248 3.82 5.65 -7.79
C ASP A 248 3.23 6.61 -8.84
N SER A 249 2.95 6.13 -10.06
CA SER A 249 2.40 6.97 -11.13
C SER A 249 1.04 7.53 -10.72
N THR A 250 0.95 8.86 -10.66
CA THR A 250 -0.33 9.55 -10.42
C THR A 250 -1.33 9.20 -11.50
N ASP A 251 -0.89 9.06 -12.74
CA ASP A 251 -1.80 8.80 -13.86
C ASP A 251 -2.43 7.41 -13.76
N LEU A 252 -1.64 6.38 -13.47
CA LEU A 252 -2.14 5.02 -13.27
C LEU A 252 -3.08 4.91 -12.05
N ARG A 253 -2.89 5.78 -11.04
CA ARG A 253 -3.60 5.72 -9.76
C ARG A 253 -4.78 6.67 -9.63
N SER A 254 -4.96 7.60 -10.56
CA SER A 254 -6.01 8.63 -10.47
C SER A 254 -7.01 8.57 -11.61
N TRP A 255 -6.62 8.00 -12.75
CA TRP A 255 -7.50 7.87 -13.91
C TRP A 255 -8.03 6.45 -14.02
N HIS A 256 -9.34 6.32 -13.83
CA HIS A 256 -10.05 5.04 -13.82
C HIS A 256 -9.95 4.28 -15.15
N GLU A 257 -9.63 4.96 -16.26
CA GLU A 257 -9.43 4.38 -17.60
C GLU A 257 -8.29 3.35 -17.66
N TRP A 258 -7.28 3.46 -16.78
CA TRP A 258 -6.18 2.49 -16.71
C TRP A 258 -6.54 1.23 -15.91
N ARG A 259 -7.64 1.26 -15.15
CA ARG A 259 -7.99 0.18 -14.23
C ARG A 259 -8.18 -1.18 -14.93
N PRO A 260 -8.81 -1.30 -16.11
CA PRO A 260 -8.92 -2.59 -16.80
C PRO A 260 -7.56 -3.25 -17.09
N GLN A 261 -6.55 -2.46 -17.50
CA GLN A 261 -5.19 -2.94 -17.79
C GLN A 261 -4.45 -3.32 -16.51
N VAL A 262 -4.59 -2.52 -15.44
CA VAL A 262 -4.04 -2.84 -14.11
C VAL A 262 -4.66 -4.13 -13.57
N ARG A 263 -5.99 -4.27 -13.65
CA ARG A 263 -6.73 -5.47 -13.23
C ARG A 263 -6.28 -6.71 -13.98
N ALA A 264 -5.91 -6.57 -15.25
CA ALA A 264 -5.43 -7.69 -16.07
C ALA A 264 -4.14 -8.34 -15.52
N PHE A 265 -3.31 -7.62 -14.74
CA PHE A 265 -2.14 -8.23 -14.09
C PHE A 265 -2.50 -9.34 -13.09
N TYR A 266 -3.70 -9.29 -12.51
CA TYR A 266 -4.19 -10.25 -11.53
C TYR A 266 -5.24 -11.21 -12.11
N ALA A 267 -5.92 -10.82 -13.19
CA ALA A 267 -7.00 -11.61 -13.80
C ALA A 267 -6.50 -12.66 -14.83
N GLN A 268 -5.25 -12.57 -15.31
CA GLN A 268 -4.76 -13.45 -16.37
C GLN A 268 -4.61 -14.91 -15.90
N GLN A 269 -5.42 -15.77 -16.54
CA GLN A 269 -5.37 -17.22 -16.48
C GLN A 269 -4.16 -17.73 -17.30
N ASP A 270 -3.41 -18.68 -16.73
CA ASP A 270 -2.49 -19.59 -17.42
C ASP A 270 -1.65 -18.97 -18.55
N GLN A 271 -0.77 -18.01 -18.23
CA GLN A 271 0.40 -17.82 -19.09
C GLN A 271 1.38 -18.96 -18.83
N PRO A 272 1.88 -19.65 -19.89
CA PRO A 272 2.89 -20.68 -19.71
C PRO A 272 4.09 -20.06 -18.97
N ARG A 273 4.60 -20.77 -17.95
CA ARG A 273 5.92 -20.48 -17.42
C ARG A 273 6.85 -20.48 -18.62
N PHE A 274 7.47 -19.34 -18.91
CA PHE A 274 8.72 -19.36 -19.67
C PHE A 274 9.70 -20.13 -18.79
N ASP A 275 9.82 -21.44 -19.03
CA ASP A 275 10.90 -22.23 -18.48
C ASP A 275 12.19 -21.52 -18.89
N LYS A 276 13.05 -21.24 -17.91
CA LYS A 276 14.39 -20.73 -18.20
C LYS A 276 14.99 -21.65 -19.27
N PRO A 277 15.51 -21.12 -20.39
CA PRO A 277 16.35 -21.96 -21.24
C PRO A 277 17.47 -22.49 -20.35
N ASN A 278 17.62 -23.82 -20.30
CA ASN A 278 18.74 -24.45 -19.63
C ASN A 278 20.01 -23.91 -20.32
N GLY A 279 20.77 -23.08 -19.61
CA GLY A 279 22.01 -22.46 -20.07
C GLY A 279 22.86 -22.07 -18.87
#